data_AF-A0A0A7HN56-F1
#
_entry.id   AF-A0A0A7HN56-F1
#
_cell.length_a   1.000
_cell.length_b   1.000
_cell.length_c   1.000
_cell.angle_alpha   90.00
_cell.angle_beta   90.00
_cell.angle_gamma   90.00
#
_symmetry.space_group_name_H-M   'P 1'
#
loop_
_entity.id
_entity.type
_entity.pdbx_description
1 polymer ?
#
loop_
_entity_poly.entity_id
_entity_poly.type
_entity_poly.pdbx_seq_one_letter_code
_entity_poly.pdbx_strand_id
1 'polypeptide(L)'
;MWWLADPKDLHRISDRLSSVYVDRCHIDRDDNAVVLVNRERTIRVPAAMVATLLLGPGTRITNAAVRLLADSGTAICWVGEYGVRFYASGLGPSRSGELLLRQAYLVTRTKERLAVARRMFGMRFPGEDVSTATMQQLRGREGARVKKIYREQSVRTGVPWDGRTYKPGQPFEAGDDINRLLSAAHSCLYGISHAAVVGLGASPALGFIHTGGATSFVLDIADLYKAEFTIPIAFDLAAKGLTSERDARTAFRDQVRDGKLMTRIVRDIKSLLLEDGHAFTDEDLHELWDDKLGNVPGGINWASDCADSLNEQAFIAVSGPPVDDLKVDF
;
A
#
# COMPACT_ATOMS: atom_id res chain seq x y z
N MET A 1 0.10 -15.02 10.16
CA MET A 1 0.26 -14.16 11.35
C MET A 1 1.75 -14.07 11.68
N TRP A 2 2.41 -12.96 11.43
CA TRP A 2 3.84 -12.80 11.76
C TRP A 2 4.07 -12.79 13.29
N TRP A 3 3.04 -12.60 14.11
CA TRP A 3 3.12 -12.76 15.57
C TRP A 3 3.04 -14.21 16.08
N LEU A 4 2.85 -15.17 15.17
CA LEU A 4 3.04 -16.61 15.41
C LEU A 4 4.40 -17.10 14.88
N ALA A 5 5.18 -16.22 14.22
CA ALA A 5 6.52 -16.57 13.76
C ALA A 5 7.49 -16.48 14.94
N ASP A 6 8.37 -17.48 15.08
CA ASP A 6 9.44 -17.48 16.07
C ASP A 6 10.41 -16.33 15.72
N PRO A 7 11.03 -15.64 16.70
CA PRO A 7 12.12 -14.69 16.42
C PRO A 7 13.21 -15.25 15.49
N LYS A 8 13.41 -16.58 15.50
CA LYS A 8 14.29 -17.30 14.57
C LYS A 8 13.73 -17.44 13.16
N ASP A 9 12.48 -17.12 12.87
CA ASP A 9 11.96 -17.11 11.50
C ASP A 9 12.30 -15.79 10.79
N LEU A 10 12.71 -14.74 11.52
CA LEU A 10 13.10 -13.46 10.94
C LEU A 10 14.47 -13.51 10.21
N HIS A 11 15.44 -14.31 10.65
CA HIS A 11 16.79 -14.30 10.05
C HIS A 11 16.92 -14.92 8.64
N ARG A 12 15.86 -15.54 8.10
CA ARG A 12 15.91 -16.34 6.84
C ARG A 12 15.16 -15.73 5.66
N ILE A 13 14.58 -14.55 5.83
CA ILE A 13 13.78 -13.92 4.77
C ILE A 13 14.68 -12.94 4.02
N SER A 14 15.08 -13.28 2.79
CA SER A 14 15.78 -12.33 1.89
C SER A 14 14.87 -11.17 1.49
N ASP A 15 13.56 -11.36 1.60
CA ASP A 15 12.54 -10.33 1.42
C ASP A 15 12.23 -9.63 2.74
N ARG A 16 12.13 -8.31 2.72
CA ARG A 16 11.56 -7.54 3.85
C ARG A 16 10.16 -8.09 4.19
N LEU A 17 9.79 -8.15 5.48
CA LEU A 17 8.40 -8.35 5.87
C LEU A 17 7.55 -7.28 5.19
N SER A 18 6.62 -7.70 4.34
CA SER A 18 5.84 -6.80 3.50
C SER A 18 5.00 -5.82 4.31
N SER A 19 4.40 -6.26 5.42
CA SER A 19 3.63 -5.39 6.32
C SER A 19 3.55 -5.94 7.75
N VAL A 20 3.74 -5.06 8.74
CA VAL A 20 3.61 -5.33 10.18
C VAL A 20 2.44 -4.50 10.72
N TYR A 21 1.54 -5.10 11.50
CA TYR A 21 0.38 -4.39 12.09
C TYR A 21 0.43 -4.36 13.60
N VAL A 22 0.36 -3.19 14.22
CA VAL A 22 0.46 -3.05 15.67
C VAL A 22 -0.68 -2.17 16.18
N ASP A 23 -1.34 -2.59 17.25
CA ASP A 23 -2.35 -1.79 17.95
C ASP A 23 -2.09 -1.81 19.45
N ARG A 24 -2.61 -0.81 20.19
CA ARG A 24 -2.47 -0.73 21.66
C ARG A 24 -1.01 -0.88 22.14
N CYS A 25 -0.06 -0.39 21.33
CA CYS A 25 1.38 -0.50 21.55
C CYS A 25 2.04 0.87 21.79
N HIS A 26 3.10 0.89 22.59
CA HIS A 26 4.10 1.94 22.55
C HIS A 26 5.26 1.48 21.65
N ILE A 27 5.61 2.31 20.68
CA ILE A 27 6.69 2.04 19.73
C ILE A 27 7.82 3.01 19.98
N ASP A 28 8.99 2.49 20.27
CA ASP A 28 10.21 3.27 20.45
C ASP A 28 11.38 2.65 19.66
N ARG A 29 12.53 3.32 19.70
CA ARG A 29 13.78 2.85 19.09
C ARG A 29 14.65 2.15 20.13
N ASP A 30 15.28 1.05 19.73
CA ASP A 30 16.40 0.42 20.43
C ASP A 30 17.44 0.01 19.39
N ASP A 31 18.53 0.77 19.34
CA ASP A 31 19.59 0.67 18.32
C ASP A 31 19.04 0.68 16.88
N ASN A 32 19.21 -0.41 16.12
CA ASN A 32 18.73 -0.57 14.74
C ASN A 32 17.38 -1.30 14.64
N ALA A 33 16.69 -1.47 15.76
CA ALA A 33 15.37 -2.06 15.84
C ALA A 33 14.33 -1.06 16.36
N VAL A 34 13.08 -1.28 15.96
CA VAL A 34 11.92 -0.72 16.67
C VAL A 34 11.48 -1.69 17.74
N VAL A 35 11.15 -1.15 18.90
CA VAL A 35 10.63 -1.90 20.04
C VAL A 35 9.15 -1.64 20.18
N LEU A 36 8.38 -2.71 20.17
CA LEU A 36 6.94 -2.72 20.32
C LEU A 36 6.63 -3.19 21.75
N VAL A 37 6.17 -2.29 22.60
CA VAL A 37 5.83 -2.56 24.00
C VAL A 37 4.31 -2.51 24.17
N ASN A 38 3.71 -3.62 24.58
CA ASN A 38 2.31 -3.65 25.00
C ASN A 38 2.19 -4.26 26.41
N ARG A 39 0.96 -4.46 26.89
CA ARG A 39 0.71 -5.01 28.23
C ARG A 39 1.16 -6.47 28.40
N GLU A 40 1.32 -7.21 27.31
CA GLU A 40 1.62 -8.64 27.33
C GLU A 40 3.11 -8.91 27.11
N ARG A 41 3.76 -8.15 26.22
CA ARG A 41 5.13 -8.43 25.76
C ARG A 41 5.82 -7.20 25.19
N THR A 42 7.14 -7.32 25.12
CA THR A 42 8.04 -6.43 24.39
C THR A 42 8.65 -7.21 23.23
N ILE A 43 8.51 -6.69 22.00
CA ILE A 43 9.04 -7.31 20.79
C ILE A 43 10.02 -6.33 20.13
N ARG A 44 11.20 -6.81 19.75
CA ARG A 44 12.15 -6.06 18.93
C ARG A 44 12.05 -6.51 17.48
N VAL A 45 11.88 -5.57 16.57
CA VAL A 45 11.82 -5.83 15.12
C VAL A 45 12.90 -4.99 14.43
N PRO A 46 13.88 -5.60 13.75
CA PRO A 46 14.87 -4.86 13.00
C PRO A 46 14.19 -3.97 11.94
N ALA A 47 14.55 -2.67 11.89
CA ALA A 47 13.87 -1.73 11.01
C ALA A 47 14.04 -2.06 9.52
N ALA A 48 15.21 -2.60 9.15
CA ALA A 48 15.51 -3.07 7.80
C ALA A 48 14.55 -4.18 7.31
N MET A 49 13.90 -4.90 8.23
CA MET A 49 12.97 -5.96 7.87
C MET A 49 11.53 -5.47 7.65
N VAL A 50 11.20 -4.23 8.00
CA VAL A 50 9.82 -3.73 7.94
C VAL A 50 9.64 -2.90 6.68
N ALA A 51 8.89 -3.37 5.68
CA ALA A 51 8.59 -2.56 4.50
C ALA A 51 7.44 -1.56 4.77
N THR A 52 6.44 -1.99 5.54
CA THR A 52 5.31 -1.14 5.95
C THR A 52 4.90 -1.43 7.39
N LEU A 53 4.72 -0.39 8.20
CA LEU A 53 4.20 -0.45 9.56
C LEU A 53 2.79 0.16 9.63
N LEU A 54 1.79 -0.67 9.90
CA LEU A 54 0.39 -0.29 10.08
C LEU A 54 0.12 -0.04 11.57
N LEU A 55 -0.13 1.22 11.92
CA LEU A 55 -0.43 1.69 13.27
C LEU A 55 -1.95 1.71 13.49
N GLY A 56 -2.45 0.69 14.17
CA GLY A 56 -3.83 0.57 14.61
C GLY A 56 -4.14 1.41 15.87
N PRO A 57 -5.41 1.45 16.30
CA PRO A 57 -5.86 2.28 17.41
C PRO A 57 -5.15 2.00 18.74
N GLY A 58 -4.99 3.04 19.57
CA GLY A 58 -4.33 2.94 20.87
C GLY A 58 -2.81 2.85 20.81
N THR A 59 -2.22 3.08 19.63
CA THR A 59 -0.77 3.05 19.42
C THR A 59 -0.15 4.43 19.53
N ARG A 60 1.02 4.52 20.17
CA ARG A 60 1.85 5.73 20.22
C ARG A 60 3.27 5.41 19.76
N ILE A 61 3.88 6.31 19.01
CA ILE A 61 5.22 6.13 18.42
C ILE A 61 6.11 7.33 18.74
N THR A 62 7.38 7.10 19.09
CA THR A 62 8.35 8.17 19.35
C THR A 62 8.95 8.72 18.05
N ASN A 63 9.49 9.94 18.12
CA ASN A 63 10.23 10.52 16.99
C ASN A 63 11.45 9.66 16.60
N ALA A 64 12.16 9.09 17.58
CA ALA A 64 13.32 8.24 17.33
C ALA A 64 12.96 6.98 16.52
N ALA A 65 11.82 6.35 16.81
CA ALA A 65 11.30 5.24 16.03
C ALA A 65 10.90 5.67 14.61
N VAL A 66 10.21 6.80 14.47
CA VAL A 66 9.84 7.34 13.15
C VAL A 66 11.08 7.61 12.29
N ARG A 67 12.12 8.23 12.86
CA ARG A 67 13.38 8.50 12.16
C ARG A 67 14.04 7.21 11.68
N LEU A 68 14.21 6.22 12.55
CA LEU A 68 14.82 4.93 12.19
C LEU A 68 14.04 4.23 11.05
N LEU A 69 12.70 4.22 11.14
CA LEU A 69 11.84 3.63 10.12
C LEU A 69 11.95 4.37 8.78
N ALA A 70 11.96 5.71 8.81
CA ALA A 70 12.11 6.54 7.63
C ALA A 70 13.48 6.35 6.95
N ASP A 71 14.56 6.32 7.74
CA ASP A 71 15.92 6.07 7.25
C ASP A 71 16.03 4.67 6.63
N SER A 72 15.24 3.70 7.12
CA SER A 72 15.15 2.34 6.57
C SER A 72 14.21 2.21 5.36
N GLY A 73 13.62 3.30 4.86
CA GLY A 73 12.67 3.27 3.74
C GLY A 73 11.28 2.70 4.09
N THR A 74 10.95 2.58 5.38
CA THR A 74 9.68 2.00 5.82
C THR A 74 8.52 2.98 5.64
N ALA A 75 7.41 2.52 5.06
CA ALA A 75 6.16 3.27 5.08
C ALA A 75 5.45 3.12 6.43
N ILE A 76 4.97 4.22 7.01
CA ILE A 76 4.16 4.19 8.24
C ILE A 76 2.74 4.58 7.89
N CYS A 77 1.74 3.77 8.22
CA CYS A 77 0.34 4.05 7.92
C CYS A 77 -0.51 4.01 9.20
N TRP A 78 -1.20 5.11 9.51
CA TRP A 78 -2.20 5.16 10.57
C TRP A 78 -3.53 4.62 10.04
N VAL A 79 -4.00 3.55 10.66
CA VAL A 79 -5.16 2.78 10.20
C VAL A 79 -6.14 2.48 11.33
N GLY A 80 -7.36 2.10 10.97
CA GLY A 80 -8.31 1.48 11.89
C GLY A 80 -7.87 0.06 12.27
N GLU A 81 -8.67 -0.61 13.11
CA GLU A 81 -8.38 -2.00 13.50
C GLU A 81 -8.18 -2.89 12.27
N TYR A 82 -7.03 -3.56 12.19
CA TYR A 82 -6.64 -4.44 11.07
C TYR A 82 -6.71 -3.80 9.68
N GLY A 83 -6.58 -2.47 9.56
CA GLY A 83 -6.55 -1.78 8.26
C GLY A 83 -7.92 -1.43 7.69
N VAL A 84 -9.04 -1.71 8.38
CA VAL A 84 -10.41 -1.43 7.88
C VAL A 84 -10.72 0.05 7.68
N ARG A 85 -9.83 0.95 8.10
CA ARG A 85 -9.83 2.36 7.73
C ARG A 85 -8.41 2.81 7.48
N PHE A 86 -8.23 3.78 6.60
CA PHE A 86 -6.96 4.46 6.40
C PHE A 86 -7.15 5.93 6.80
N TYR A 87 -6.22 6.46 7.60
CA TYR A 87 -6.28 7.83 8.10
C TYR A 87 -5.17 8.70 7.51
N ALA A 88 -3.93 8.23 7.61
CA ALA A 88 -2.75 8.98 7.19
C ALA A 88 -1.57 8.04 6.92
N SER A 89 -0.54 8.55 6.25
CA SER A 89 0.71 7.86 6.04
C SER A 89 1.90 8.81 6.09
N GLY A 90 3.03 8.30 6.56
CA GLY A 90 4.34 8.91 6.40
C GLY A 90 5.23 8.04 5.52
N LEU A 91 5.95 8.67 4.59
CA LEU A 91 6.91 8.02 3.69
C LEU A 91 8.28 8.64 3.95
N GLY A 92 9.29 7.80 4.22
CA GLY A 92 10.67 8.23 4.39
C GLY A 92 11.37 8.51 3.06
N PRO A 93 12.43 9.32 3.05
CA PRO A 93 13.17 9.68 1.84
C PRO A 93 13.98 8.51 1.27
N SER A 94 14.44 7.57 2.09
CA SER A 94 15.24 6.41 1.66
C SER A 94 14.45 5.34 0.89
N ARG A 95 13.29 5.70 0.34
CA ARG A 95 12.37 4.77 -0.29
C ARG A 95 12.51 4.86 -1.82
N SER A 96 12.57 3.70 -2.48
CA SER A 96 12.52 3.62 -3.94
C SER A 96 11.26 4.26 -4.53
N GLY A 97 11.46 5.12 -5.54
CA GLY A 97 10.40 5.72 -6.36
C GLY A 97 9.94 4.86 -7.54
N GLU A 98 10.55 3.69 -7.74
CA GLU A 98 10.41 2.84 -8.92
C GLU A 98 8.94 2.49 -9.22
N LEU A 99 8.20 2.01 -8.21
CA LEU A 99 6.81 1.59 -8.39
C LEU A 99 5.90 2.76 -8.79
N LEU A 100 6.12 3.94 -8.22
CA LEU A 100 5.36 5.16 -8.54
C LEU A 100 5.63 5.60 -9.98
N LEU A 101 6.90 5.65 -10.39
CA LEU A 101 7.29 5.99 -11.76
C LEU A 101 6.73 4.98 -12.76
N ARG A 102 6.78 3.69 -12.42
CA ARG A 102 6.20 2.63 -13.24
C ARG A 102 4.69 2.75 -13.35
N GLN A 103 3.98 3.02 -12.26
CA GLN A 103 2.54 3.26 -12.29
C GLN A 103 2.20 4.48 -13.16
N ALA A 104 2.95 5.58 -13.02
CA ALA A 104 2.77 6.76 -13.86
C ALA A 104 2.99 6.45 -15.34
N TYR A 105 4.03 5.67 -15.67
CA TYR A 105 4.26 5.18 -17.03
C TYR A 105 3.05 4.41 -17.57
N LEU A 106 2.56 3.43 -16.81
CA LEU A 106 1.45 2.59 -17.26
C LEU A 106 0.14 3.37 -17.41
N VAL A 107 -0.14 4.33 -16.54
CA VAL A 107 -1.40 5.08 -16.55
C VAL A 107 -1.45 6.16 -17.64
N THR A 108 -0.32 6.80 -17.98
CA THR A 108 -0.31 7.89 -18.96
C THR A 108 -0.19 7.45 -20.41
N ARG A 109 0.05 6.16 -20.68
CA ARG A 109 0.02 5.61 -22.05
C ARG A 109 -1.17 4.70 -22.26
N THR A 110 -1.95 4.98 -23.31
CA THR A 110 -3.24 4.34 -23.56
C THR A 110 -3.15 2.82 -23.73
N LYS A 111 -2.12 2.32 -24.43
CA LYS A 111 -1.94 0.89 -24.71
C LYS A 111 -1.65 0.12 -23.42
N GLU A 112 -0.72 0.63 -22.62
CA GLU A 112 -0.26 0.08 -21.35
C GLU A 112 -1.39 0.14 -20.32
N ARG A 113 -2.08 1.28 -20.21
CA ARG A 113 -3.24 1.45 -19.35
C ARG A 113 -4.33 0.42 -19.66
N LEU A 114 -4.65 0.24 -20.94
CA LEU A 114 -5.64 -0.74 -21.38
C LEU A 114 -5.18 -2.18 -21.09
N ALA A 115 -3.89 -2.49 -21.26
CA ALA A 115 -3.34 -3.80 -20.93
C ALA A 115 -3.51 -4.12 -19.44
N VAL A 116 -3.19 -3.18 -18.54
CA VAL A 116 -3.40 -3.35 -17.10
C VAL A 116 -4.89 -3.48 -16.77
N ALA A 117 -5.75 -2.62 -17.33
CA ALA A 117 -7.20 -2.73 -17.12
C ALA A 117 -7.75 -4.11 -17.51
N ARG A 118 -7.31 -4.66 -18.65
CA ARG A 118 -7.69 -6.03 -19.07
C ARG A 118 -7.23 -7.08 -18.06
N ARG A 119 -6.00 -6.99 -17.54
CA ARG A 119 -5.52 -7.89 -16.49
C ARG A 119 -6.39 -7.80 -15.23
N MET A 120 -6.72 -6.58 -14.79
CA MET A 120 -7.62 -6.36 -13.65
C MET A 120 -9.01 -7.00 -13.86
N PHE A 121 -9.57 -6.86 -15.07
CA PHE A 121 -10.84 -7.53 -15.41
C PHE A 121 -10.71 -9.06 -15.45
N GLY A 122 -9.60 -9.59 -15.98
CA GLY A 122 -9.32 -11.04 -15.96
C GLY A 122 -9.26 -11.60 -14.54
N MET A 123 -8.69 -10.85 -13.58
CA MET A 123 -8.68 -11.23 -12.16
C MET A 123 -10.08 -11.28 -11.55
N ARG A 124 -10.97 -10.36 -11.95
CA ARG A 124 -12.38 -10.33 -11.48
C ARG A 124 -13.21 -11.43 -12.12
N PHE A 125 -12.84 -11.84 -13.33
CA PHE A 125 -13.62 -12.72 -14.19
C PHE A 125 -12.84 -13.97 -14.59
N PRO A 126 -12.55 -14.88 -13.62
CA PRO A 126 -11.82 -16.11 -13.94
C PRO A 126 -12.57 -16.92 -15.00
N GLY A 127 -11.84 -17.39 -16.00
CA GLY A 127 -12.35 -18.18 -17.13
C GLY A 127 -12.83 -17.39 -18.34
N GLU A 128 -12.82 -16.06 -18.32
CA GLU A 128 -13.16 -15.23 -19.49
C GLU A 128 -11.90 -14.67 -20.15
N ASP A 129 -11.80 -14.80 -21.48
CA ASP A 129 -10.77 -14.10 -22.24
C ASP A 129 -11.20 -12.64 -22.49
N VAL A 130 -10.43 -11.72 -21.90
CA VAL A 130 -10.58 -10.27 -22.03
C VAL A 130 -9.37 -9.63 -22.71
N SER A 131 -8.42 -10.43 -23.21
CA SER A 131 -7.14 -9.98 -23.77
C SER A 131 -7.29 -8.98 -24.92
N THR A 132 -8.35 -9.11 -25.72
CA THR A 132 -8.65 -8.26 -26.88
C THR A 132 -9.77 -7.25 -26.62
N ALA A 133 -10.42 -7.30 -25.46
CA ALA A 133 -11.60 -6.49 -25.19
C ALA A 133 -11.30 -4.98 -25.14
N THR A 134 -12.20 -4.15 -25.65
CA THR A 134 -12.13 -2.69 -25.53
C THR A 134 -12.62 -2.23 -24.15
N MET A 135 -12.27 -1.01 -23.70
CA MET A 135 -12.79 -0.46 -22.44
C MET A 135 -14.32 -0.42 -22.37
N GLN A 136 -14.99 -0.19 -23.50
CA GLN A 136 -16.46 -0.22 -23.54
C GLN A 136 -17.00 -1.62 -23.28
N GLN A 137 -16.42 -2.64 -23.92
CA GLN A 137 -16.81 -4.04 -23.72
C GLN A 137 -16.54 -4.49 -22.29
N LEU A 138 -15.39 -4.13 -21.72
CA LEU A 138 -15.02 -4.43 -20.34
C LEU A 138 -16.04 -3.87 -19.34
N ARG A 139 -16.40 -2.58 -19.46
CA ARG A 139 -17.42 -1.94 -18.61
C ARG A 139 -18.80 -2.59 -18.74
N GLY A 140 -19.20 -2.96 -19.96
CA GLY A 140 -20.47 -3.64 -20.21
C GLY A 140 -20.55 -5.01 -19.54
N ARG A 141 -19.48 -5.81 -19.66
CA ARG A 141 -19.36 -7.14 -19.02
C ARG A 141 -19.40 -7.02 -17.50
N GLU A 142 -18.71 -6.03 -16.94
CA GLU A 142 -18.70 -5.76 -15.51
C GLU A 142 -20.08 -5.50 -14.93
N GLY A 143 -20.84 -4.58 -15.55
CA GLY A 143 -22.18 -4.24 -15.08
C GLY A 143 -23.12 -5.44 -15.06
N ALA A 144 -23.05 -6.31 -16.07
CA ALA A 144 -23.84 -7.54 -16.13
C ALA A 144 -23.44 -8.53 -15.02
N ARG A 145 -22.14 -8.70 -14.78
CA ARG A 145 -21.63 -9.65 -13.79
C ARG A 145 -21.91 -9.22 -12.35
N VAL A 146 -21.74 -7.93 -12.04
CA VAL A 146 -22.09 -7.38 -10.73
C VAL A 146 -23.58 -7.56 -10.43
N LYS A 147 -24.46 -7.30 -11.41
CA LYS A 147 -25.90 -7.57 -11.27
C LYS A 147 -26.19 -9.05 -11.01
N LYS A 148 -25.51 -9.95 -11.72
CA LYS A 148 -25.63 -11.40 -11.51
C LYS A 148 -25.22 -11.80 -10.09
N ILE A 149 -24.08 -11.31 -9.59
CA ILE A 149 -23.61 -11.58 -8.22
C ILE A 149 -24.64 -11.13 -7.20
N TYR A 150 -25.18 -9.91 -7.31
CA TYR A 150 -26.22 -9.45 -6.39
C TYR A 150 -27.47 -10.33 -6.43
N ARG A 151 -27.92 -10.75 -7.61
CA ARG A 151 -29.07 -11.66 -7.76
C ARG A 151 -28.80 -13.01 -7.10
N GLU A 152 -27.61 -13.58 -7.30
CA GLU A 152 -27.22 -14.85 -6.68
C GLU A 152 -27.18 -14.74 -5.15
N GLN A 153 -26.65 -13.63 -4.62
CA GLN A 153 -26.61 -13.38 -3.18
C GLN A 153 -28.02 -13.17 -2.60
N SER A 154 -28.88 -12.44 -3.30
CA SER A 154 -30.29 -12.26 -2.94
C SER A 154 -31.03 -13.60 -2.88
N VAL A 155 -30.87 -14.46 -3.89
CA VAL A 155 -31.46 -15.81 -3.90
C VAL A 155 -30.87 -16.68 -2.78
N ARG A 156 -29.55 -16.62 -2.54
CA ARG A 156 -28.86 -17.42 -1.52
C ARG A 156 -29.35 -17.10 -0.11
N THR A 157 -29.60 -15.84 0.19
CA THR A 157 -29.91 -15.39 1.56
C THR A 157 -31.38 -15.04 1.79
N GLY A 158 -32.19 -14.97 0.72
CA GLY A 158 -33.58 -14.52 0.79
C GLY A 158 -33.76 -13.01 0.99
N VAL A 159 -32.67 -12.23 1.00
CA VAL A 159 -32.71 -10.77 1.15
C VAL A 159 -33.13 -10.14 -0.18
N PRO A 160 -34.22 -9.35 -0.24
CA PRO A 160 -34.63 -8.66 -1.46
C PRO A 160 -33.54 -7.72 -1.99
N TRP A 161 -33.44 -7.62 -3.32
CA TRP A 161 -32.47 -6.75 -3.98
C TRP A 161 -33.07 -6.06 -5.20
N ASP A 162 -33.28 -4.75 -5.08
CA ASP A 162 -33.86 -3.91 -6.15
C ASP A 162 -32.82 -3.02 -6.85
N GLY A 163 -31.56 -3.05 -6.38
CA GLY A 163 -30.46 -2.32 -6.98
C GLY A 163 -29.60 -1.55 -5.99
N ARG A 164 -28.46 -1.06 -6.49
CA ARG A 164 -27.54 -0.24 -5.69
C ARG A 164 -28.03 1.19 -5.68
N THR A 165 -28.47 1.68 -4.52
CA THR A 165 -28.86 3.07 -4.31
C THR A 165 -27.91 3.71 -3.32
N TYR A 166 -27.16 4.72 -3.77
CA TYR A 166 -26.23 5.49 -2.92
C TYR A 166 -26.35 6.97 -3.23
N LYS A 167 -26.71 7.77 -2.22
CA LYS A 167 -26.65 9.23 -2.27
C LYS A 167 -25.51 9.71 -1.36
N PRO A 168 -24.42 10.26 -1.92
CA PRO A 168 -23.36 10.87 -1.14
C PRO A 168 -23.92 11.93 -0.18
N GLY A 169 -23.55 11.89 1.10
CA GLY A 169 -23.96 12.89 2.10
C GLY A 169 -25.35 12.70 2.71
N GLN A 170 -26.13 11.71 2.25
CA GLN A 170 -27.47 11.41 2.77
C GLN A 170 -27.61 9.93 3.19
N PRO A 171 -26.86 9.46 4.21
CA PRO A 171 -26.84 8.05 4.61
C PRO A 171 -28.17 7.53 5.21
N PHE A 172 -29.12 8.43 5.52
CA PHE A 172 -30.39 8.11 6.17
C PHE A 172 -31.63 8.36 5.28
N GLU A 173 -31.50 9.02 4.13
CA GLU A 173 -32.61 9.17 3.18
C GLU A 173 -32.64 7.99 2.20
N ALA A 174 -33.46 7.00 2.56
CA ALA A 174 -33.97 5.93 1.70
C ALA A 174 -32.92 5.17 0.85
N GLY A 175 -32.18 4.30 1.52
CA GLY A 175 -31.58 3.10 0.93
C GLY A 175 -31.88 1.94 1.88
N ASP A 176 -32.31 0.80 1.33
CA ASP A 176 -32.56 -0.42 2.10
C ASP A 176 -31.37 -0.79 3.02
N ASP A 177 -31.64 -1.58 4.07
CA ASP A 177 -30.61 -1.97 5.04
C ASP A 177 -29.40 -2.66 4.38
N ILE A 178 -29.62 -3.36 3.28
CA ILE A 178 -28.56 -4.00 2.49
C ILE A 178 -27.63 -2.98 1.83
N ASN A 179 -28.14 -1.88 1.27
CA ASN A 179 -27.32 -0.82 0.68
C ASN A 179 -26.46 -0.13 1.74
N ARG A 180 -26.97 0.05 2.96
CA ARG A 180 -26.21 0.59 4.10
C ARG A 180 -25.04 -0.32 4.46
N LEU A 181 -25.30 -1.62 4.62
CA LEU A 181 -24.30 -2.64 4.94
C LEU A 181 -23.23 -2.73 3.84
N LEU A 182 -23.63 -2.74 2.57
CA LEU A 182 -22.71 -2.75 1.42
C LEU A 182 -21.79 -1.52 1.44
N SER A 183 -22.32 -0.32 1.70
CA SER A 183 -21.52 0.90 1.78
C SER A 183 -20.48 0.84 2.89
N ALA A 184 -20.88 0.38 4.07
CA ALA A 184 -19.99 0.22 5.21
C ALA A 184 -18.91 -0.84 4.96
N ALA A 185 -19.26 -1.99 4.38
CA ALA A 185 -18.32 -3.05 4.04
C ALA A 185 -17.33 -2.63 2.94
N HIS A 186 -17.81 -1.99 1.86
CA HIS A 186 -16.95 -1.45 0.80
C HIS A 186 -15.97 -0.42 1.35
N SER A 187 -16.42 0.48 2.23
CA SER A 187 -15.53 1.45 2.88
C SER A 187 -14.39 0.78 3.65
N CYS A 188 -14.64 -0.38 4.27
CA CYS A 188 -13.59 -1.14 4.94
C CYS A 188 -12.55 -1.70 3.97
N LEU A 189 -13.02 -2.26 2.86
CA LEU A 189 -12.15 -2.77 1.81
C LEU A 189 -11.32 -1.66 1.15
N TYR A 190 -11.89 -0.45 1.02
CA TYR A 190 -11.13 0.72 0.55
C TYR A 190 -10.01 1.07 1.53
N GLY A 191 -10.23 0.97 2.84
CA GLY A 191 -9.19 1.20 3.85
C GLY A 191 -7.98 0.29 3.69
N ILE A 192 -8.20 -1.03 3.58
CA ILE A 192 -7.12 -2.01 3.40
C ILE A 192 -6.42 -1.81 2.06
N SER A 193 -7.18 -1.59 0.99
CA SER A 193 -6.62 -1.36 -0.35
C SER A 193 -5.77 -0.09 -0.38
N HIS A 194 -6.20 0.97 0.30
CA HIS A 194 -5.45 2.22 0.41
C HIS A 194 -4.14 2.03 1.17
N ALA A 195 -4.19 1.34 2.31
CA ALA A 195 -3.00 1.00 3.10
C ALA A 195 -1.99 0.20 2.26
N ALA A 196 -2.45 -0.76 1.44
CA ALA A 196 -1.57 -1.53 0.57
C ALA A 196 -0.94 -0.68 -0.55
N VAL A 197 -1.74 0.16 -1.22
CA VAL A 197 -1.28 1.04 -2.30
C VAL A 197 -0.19 1.98 -1.81
N VAL A 198 -0.46 2.72 -0.74
CA VAL A 198 0.51 3.68 -0.18
C VAL A 198 1.67 2.96 0.52
N GLY A 199 1.39 1.83 1.18
CA GLY A 199 2.39 0.97 1.79
C GLY A 199 3.42 0.46 0.78
N LEU A 200 3.02 0.25 -0.48
CA LEU A 200 3.92 -0.10 -1.59
C LEU A 200 4.58 1.09 -2.29
N GLY A 201 4.18 2.31 -1.98
CA GLY A 201 4.73 3.52 -2.61
C GLY A 201 4.04 3.87 -3.93
N ALA A 202 2.96 3.17 -4.29
CA ALA A 202 2.11 3.55 -5.41
C ALA A 202 1.20 4.74 -5.02
N SER A 203 0.79 5.50 -6.03
CA SER A 203 -0.16 6.59 -5.88
C SER A 203 -1.60 6.08 -5.81
N PRO A 204 -2.40 6.51 -4.82
CA PRO A 204 -3.83 6.19 -4.76
C PRO A 204 -4.65 6.90 -5.85
N ALA A 205 -4.12 7.97 -6.47
CA ALA A 205 -4.84 8.77 -7.46
C ALA A 205 -4.67 8.27 -8.90
N LEU A 206 -3.60 7.53 -9.19
CA LEU A 206 -3.28 7.05 -10.55
C LEU A 206 -3.99 5.73 -10.86
N GLY A 207 -5.30 5.83 -11.14
CA GLY A 207 -6.15 4.69 -11.50
C GLY A 207 -6.10 4.32 -12.99
N PHE A 208 -6.33 3.04 -13.27
CA PHE A 208 -6.46 2.45 -14.59
C PHE A 208 -7.91 2.50 -15.10
N ILE A 209 -8.88 2.17 -14.25
CA ILE A 209 -10.31 2.13 -14.61
C ILE A 209 -11.00 3.40 -14.09
N HIS A 210 -10.92 3.65 -12.79
CA HIS A 210 -11.37 4.90 -12.17
C HIS A 210 -10.37 6.03 -12.45
N THR A 211 -10.85 7.27 -12.54
CA THR A 211 -10.01 8.45 -12.81
C THR A 211 -10.61 9.70 -12.18
N GLY A 212 -9.77 10.71 -11.94
CA GLY A 212 -10.18 12.04 -11.46
C GLY A 212 -10.37 12.15 -9.94
N GLY A 213 -10.43 11.03 -9.21
CA GLY A 213 -10.47 11.02 -7.75
C GLY A 213 -9.10 10.76 -7.12
N ALA A 214 -8.86 11.33 -5.94
CA ALA A 214 -7.63 11.10 -5.16
C ALA A 214 -7.42 9.62 -4.73
N THR A 215 -8.46 8.80 -4.84
CA THR A 215 -8.46 7.37 -4.48
C THR A 215 -8.83 6.47 -5.66
N SER A 216 -8.66 6.94 -6.90
CA SER A 216 -9.04 6.19 -8.10
C SER A 216 -8.42 4.77 -8.14
N PHE A 217 -7.12 4.65 -7.88
CA PHE A 217 -6.46 3.34 -7.87
C PHE A 217 -6.89 2.47 -6.68
N VAL A 218 -7.26 3.10 -5.55
CA VAL A 218 -7.81 2.37 -4.40
C VAL A 218 -9.14 1.70 -4.78
N LEU A 219 -9.99 2.39 -5.53
CA LEU A 219 -11.26 1.84 -6.02
C LEU A 219 -11.01 0.69 -7.01
N ASP A 220 -10.08 0.88 -7.94
CA ASP A 220 -9.66 -0.15 -8.90
C ASP A 220 -9.24 -1.45 -8.20
N ILE A 221 -8.37 -1.34 -7.20
CA ILE A 221 -7.88 -2.49 -6.44
C ILE A 221 -8.99 -3.12 -5.58
N ALA A 222 -9.81 -2.31 -4.91
CA ALA A 222 -10.89 -2.83 -4.08
C ALA A 222 -11.93 -3.62 -4.89
N ASP A 223 -12.21 -3.20 -6.12
CA ASP A 223 -13.17 -3.87 -7.01
C ASP A 223 -12.77 -5.31 -7.39
N LEU A 224 -11.49 -5.66 -7.25
CA LEU A 224 -11.00 -7.03 -7.41
C LEU A 224 -11.57 -8.00 -6.35
N TYR A 225 -11.95 -7.49 -5.17
CA TYR A 225 -12.28 -8.32 -4.00
C TYR A 225 -13.72 -8.14 -3.50
N LYS A 226 -14.48 -7.16 -4.03
CA LYS A 226 -15.85 -6.86 -3.56
C LYS A 226 -16.77 -8.09 -3.55
N ALA A 227 -16.70 -8.88 -4.62
CA ALA A 227 -17.54 -10.07 -4.83
C ALA A 227 -17.23 -11.21 -3.85
N GLU A 228 -15.98 -11.32 -3.41
CA GLU A 228 -15.53 -12.39 -2.51
C GLU A 228 -15.76 -12.02 -1.03
N PHE A 229 -15.61 -10.75 -0.67
CA PHE A 229 -15.67 -10.30 0.72
C PHE A 229 -16.93 -9.48 1.02
N THR A 230 -16.98 -8.25 0.50
CA THR A 230 -17.94 -7.24 1.01
C THR A 230 -19.39 -7.50 0.62
N ILE A 231 -19.64 -8.04 -0.59
CA ILE A 231 -21.01 -8.32 -1.04
C ILE A 231 -21.60 -9.49 -0.23
N PRO A 232 -20.95 -10.67 -0.11
CA PRO A 232 -21.46 -11.76 0.73
C PRO A 232 -21.70 -11.34 2.19
N ILE A 233 -20.76 -10.62 2.81
CA ILE A 233 -20.91 -10.13 4.19
C ILE A 233 -22.20 -9.32 4.35
N ALA A 234 -22.45 -8.36 3.46
CA ALA A 234 -23.61 -7.49 3.57
C ALA A 234 -24.93 -8.29 3.48
N PHE A 235 -25.01 -9.25 2.56
CA PHE A 235 -26.20 -10.11 2.42
C PHE A 235 -26.37 -11.07 3.61
N ASP A 236 -25.28 -11.62 4.15
CA ASP A 236 -25.32 -12.50 5.33
C ASP A 236 -25.77 -11.75 6.59
N LEU A 237 -25.33 -10.51 6.77
CA LEU A 237 -25.74 -9.67 7.89
C LEU A 237 -27.20 -9.24 7.77
N ALA A 238 -27.63 -8.80 6.59
CA ALA A 238 -29.01 -8.45 6.33
C ALA A 238 -29.96 -9.63 6.61
N ALA A 239 -29.60 -10.85 6.19
CA ALA A 239 -30.38 -12.06 6.46
C ALA A 239 -30.49 -12.40 7.95
N LYS A 240 -29.50 -11.99 8.76
CA LYS A 240 -29.51 -12.14 10.22
C LYS A 240 -30.23 -10.99 10.94
N GLY A 241 -30.80 -10.03 10.21
CA GLY A 241 -31.40 -8.82 10.78
C GLY A 241 -30.39 -7.83 11.38
N LEU A 242 -29.10 -7.99 11.07
CA LEU A 242 -28.03 -7.08 11.52
C LEU A 242 -27.81 -6.00 10.46
N THR A 243 -28.30 -4.80 10.71
CA THR A 243 -28.42 -3.75 9.68
C THR A 243 -27.56 -2.51 9.97
N SER A 244 -26.82 -2.50 11.09
CA SER A 244 -25.99 -1.36 11.43
C SER A 244 -24.68 -1.37 10.65
N GLU A 245 -24.12 -0.19 10.38
CA GLU A 245 -22.79 -0.11 9.79
C GLU A 245 -21.70 -0.73 10.68
N ARG A 246 -21.91 -0.75 12.00
CA ARG A 246 -20.99 -1.37 12.95
C ARG A 246 -20.90 -2.88 12.71
N ASP A 247 -22.02 -3.52 12.39
CA ASP A 247 -22.06 -4.96 12.10
C ASP A 247 -21.22 -5.28 10.87
N ALA A 248 -21.40 -4.50 9.79
CA ALA A 248 -20.59 -4.63 8.57
C ALA A 248 -19.10 -4.44 8.82
N ARG A 249 -18.72 -3.39 9.56
CA ARG A 249 -17.30 -3.12 9.90
C ARG A 249 -16.69 -4.24 10.73
N THR A 250 -17.43 -4.73 11.73
CA THR A 250 -16.98 -5.79 12.65
C THR A 250 -16.81 -7.11 11.90
N ALA A 251 -17.81 -7.50 11.10
CA ALA A 251 -17.76 -8.72 10.30
C ALA A 251 -16.62 -8.72 9.28
N PHE A 252 -16.43 -7.60 8.56
CA PHE A 252 -15.31 -7.48 7.62
C PHE A 252 -13.95 -7.55 8.33
N ARG A 253 -13.79 -6.80 9.43
CA ARG A 253 -12.58 -6.83 10.26
C ARG A 253 -12.24 -8.27 10.69
N ASP A 254 -13.22 -9.00 11.19
CA ASP A 254 -13.02 -10.35 11.70
C ASP A 254 -12.65 -11.34 10.59
N GLN A 255 -13.16 -11.14 9.38
CA GLN A 255 -12.81 -11.96 8.21
C GLN A 255 -11.37 -11.73 7.72
N VAL A 256 -10.85 -10.51 7.84
CA VAL A 256 -9.54 -10.12 7.27
C VAL A 256 -8.41 -10.05 8.31
N ARG A 257 -8.71 -10.27 9.59
CA ARG A 257 -7.76 -10.17 10.71
C ARG A 257 -6.52 -11.07 10.58
N ASP A 258 -6.60 -12.14 9.78
CA ASP A 258 -5.49 -13.06 9.56
C ASP A 258 -4.38 -12.51 8.65
N GLY A 259 -4.65 -11.37 8.00
CA GLY A 259 -3.71 -10.65 7.14
C GLY A 259 -3.62 -11.18 5.70
N LYS A 260 -4.30 -12.28 5.37
CA LYS A 260 -4.17 -12.90 4.03
C LYS A 260 -4.65 -11.99 2.91
N LEU A 261 -5.71 -11.22 3.15
CA LEU A 261 -6.21 -10.25 2.17
C LEU A 261 -5.17 -9.15 1.89
N MET A 262 -4.51 -8.61 2.92
CA MET A 262 -3.44 -7.62 2.74
C MET A 262 -2.29 -8.20 1.91
N THR A 263 -1.81 -9.40 2.25
CA THR A 263 -0.75 -10.09 1.50
C THR A 263 -1.14 -10.30 0.03
N ARG A 264 -2.39 -10.71 -0.22
CA ARG A 264 -2.92 -10.89 -1.58
C ARG A 264 -2.97 -9.57 -2.34
N ILE A 265 -3.51 -8.51 -1.74
CA ILE A 265 -3.56 -7.17 -2.37
C ILE A 265 -2.16 -6.69 -2.75
N VAL A 266 -1.19 -6.81 -1.84
CA VAL A 266 0.20 -6.39 -2.09
C VAL A 266 0.79 -7.13 -3.28
N ARG A 267 0.66 -8.46 -3.32
CA ARG A 267 1.15 -9.30 -4.43
C ARG A 267 0.48 -8.91 -5.74
N ASP A 268 -0.84 -8.72 -5.70
CA ASP A 268 -1.65 -8.44 -6.88
C ASP A 268 -1.34 -7.04 -7.45
N ILE A 269 -1.09 -6.03 -6.59
CA ILE A 269 -0.58 -4.70 -7.02
C ILE A 269 0.79 -4.83 -7.67
N LYS A 270 1.74 -5.54 -7.03
CA LYS A 270 3.08 -5.74 -7.60
C LYS A 270 2.99 -6.41 -8.97
N SER A 271 2.18 -7.46 -9.11
CA SER A 271 1.97 -8.13 -10.40
C SER A 271 1.37 -7.19 -11.45
N LEU A 272 0.41 -6.33 -11.09
CA LEU A 272 -0.21 -5.40 -12.04
C LEU A 272 0.76 -4.31 -12.54
N LEU A 273 1.68 -3.85 -11.69
CA LEU A 273 2.56 -2.73 -11.98
C LEU A 273 3.94 -3.15 -12.51
N LEU A 274 4.46 -4.28 -12.05
CA LEU A 274 5.78 -4.79 -12.45
C LEU A 274 5.63 -5.83 -13.58
N GLU A 275 6.64 -5.93 -14.43
CA GLU A 275 6.71 -6.95 -15.49
C GLU A 275 7.13 -8.30 -14.91
N ASP A 276 6.73 -9.39 -15.57
CA ASP A 276 7.16 -10.73 -15.18
C ASP A 276 8.69 -10.83 -15.29
N GLY A 277 9.38 -11.08 -14.17
CA GLY A 277 10.84 -11.22 -14.09
C GLY A 277 11.59 -9.96 -13.66
N HIS A 278 10.94 -8.81 -13.46
CA HIS A 278 11.57 -7.62 -12.90
C HIS A 278 11.62 -7.71 -11.37
N ALA A 279 12.82 -7.88 -10.81
CA ALA A 279 13.02 -7.88 -9.37
C ALA A 279 12.83 -6.47 -8.83
N PHE A 280 11.78 -6.26 -8.03
CA PHE A 280 11.57 -4.99 -7.32
C PHE A 280 12.75 -4.71 -6.39
N THR A 281 13.48 -3.62 -6.66
CA THR A 281 14.53 -3.15 -5.76
C THR A 281 13.96 -2.05 -4.88
N ASP A 282 13.85 -2.32 -3.57
CA ASP A 282 13.40 -1.33 -2.58
C ASP A 282 14.51 -0.31 -2.23
N GLU A 283 15.64 -0.37 -2.94
CA GLU A 283 16.78 0.53 -2.79
C GLU A 283 16.58 1.81 -3.60
N ASP A 284 16.89 2.94 -2.98
CA ASP A 284 16.98 4.21 -3.70
C ASP A 284 18.31 4.26 -4.46
N LEU A 285 18.24 4.13 -5.78
CA LEU A 285 19.40 4.07 -6.67
C LEU A 285 20.02 5.45 -6.96
N HIS A 286 19.38 6.55 -6.52
CA HIS A 286 19.85 7.94 -6.72
C HIS A 286 20.36 8.20 -8.14
N GLU A 287 19.52 7.91 -9.15
CA GLU A 287 19.87 8.06 -10.56
C GLU A 287 19.63 9.48 -11.09
N LEU A 288 20.33 9.85 -12.16
CA LEU A 288 20.06 11.04 -12.97
C LEU A 288 19.33 10.62 -14.24
N TRP A 289 18.38 11.45 -14.69
CA TRP A 289 17.70 11.24 -15.96
C TRP A 289 18.46 11.93 -17.10
N ASP A 290 18.75 11.17 -18.15
CA ASP A 290 19.34 11.61 -19.41
C ASP A 290 18.36 11.33 -20.57
N ASP A 291 18.24 12.28 -21.49
CA ASP A 291 17.25 12.22 -22.59
C ASP A 291 17.60 11.19 -23.68
N LYS A 292 18.86 10.74 -23.74
CA LYS A 292 19.36 9.77 -24.75
C LYS A 292 19.71 8.42 -24.14
N LEU A 293 20.34 8.42 -22.98
CA LEU A 293 20.84 7.24 -22.28
C LEU A 293 19.82 6.66 -21.30
N GLY A 294 18.78 7.43 -20.96
CA GLY A 294 17.82 7.05 -19.93
C GLY A 294 18.38 7.34 -18.54
N ASN A 295 18.16 6.45 -17.58
CA ASN A 295 18.69 6.65 -16.24
C ASN A 295 20.19 6.31 -16.19
N VAL A 296 20.98 7.19 -15.61
CA VAL A 296 22.42 7.03 -15.39
C VAL A 296 22.76 7.16 -13.90
N PRO A 297 23.86 6.58 -13.40
CA PRO A 297 24.21 6.69 -11.99
C PRO A 297 24.38 8.15 -11.53
N GLY A 298 23.75 8.52 -10.41
CA GLY A 298 24.04 9.78 -9.72
C GLY A 298 25.31 9.69 -8.89
N GLY A 299 25.75 10.85 -8.38
CA GLY A 299 27.00 10.95 -7.62
C GLY A 299 28.28 10.86 -8.45
N ILE A 300 28.16 10.80 -9.78
CA ILE A 300 29.27 10.85 -10.73
C ILE A 300 29.33 12.24 -11.36
N ASN A 301 30.54 12.78 -11.54
CA ASN A 301 30.73 14.00 -12.32
C ASN A 301 30.66 13.67 -13.81
N TRP A 302 29.64 14.18 -14.50
CA TRP A 302 29.41 13.97 -15.93
C TRP A 302 30.02 15.07 -16.82
N ALA A 303 30.84 15.96 -16.26
CA ALA A 303 31.59 16.92 -17.04
C ALA A 303 32.54 16.21 -18.00
N SER A 304 32.47 16.57 -19.28
CA SER A 304 33.42 16.15 -20.30
C SER A 304 34.70 16.98 -20.20
N ASP A 305 35.56 16.76 -19.19
CA ASP A 305 36.91 17.33 -19.05
C ASP A 305 37.12 18.79 -19.54
N CYS A 306 36.13 19.66 -19.41
CA CYS A 306 36.28 21.10 -19.68
C CYS A 306 36.56 21.89 -18.39
N ALA A 307 36.63 21.19 -17.25
CA ALA A 307 37.08 21.71 -15.97
C ALA A 307 38.56 21.41 -15.66
N ASP A 308 39.23 20.58 -16.46
CA ASP A 308 40.66 20.27 -16.30
C ASP A 308 41.59 21.33 -16.91
N SER A 309 41.04 22.44 -17.41
CA SER A 309 41.80 23.66 -17.70
C SER A 309 41.70 24.69 -16.56
N LEU A 310 41.61 24.25 -15.31
CA LEU A 310 41.84 25.14 -14.17
C LEU A 310 43.35 25.26 -13.96
N ASN A 311 43.87 26.41 -14.41
CA ASN A 311 45.21 26.89 -14.16
C ASN A 311 45.58 26.70 -12.66
N GLU A 312 46.72 26.06 -12.41
CA GLU A 312 47.26 25.74 -11.10
C GLU A 312 47.45 27.01 -10.24
N GLN A 313 46.42 27.40 -9.50
CA GLN A 313 46.60 28.10 -8.23
C GLN A 313 46.07 27.18 -7.13
N ALA A 314 46.98 26.30 -6.73
CA ALA A 314 46.89 25.30 -5.70
C ALA A 314 46.18 25.79 -4.44
N PHE A 315 45.16 25.04 -3.99
CA PHE A 315 44.74 25.11 -2.61
C PHE A 315 45.67 24.21 -1.78
N ILE A 316 46.63 24.83 -1.09
CA ILE A 316 47.46 24.15 -0.10
C ILE A 316 46.76 24.29 1.25
N ALA A 317 46.30 23.16 1.82
CA ALA A 317 45.86 23.09 3.20
C ALA A 317 47.01 22.57 4.07
N VAL A 318 47.49 23.40 5.01
CA VAL A 318 48.41 22.98 6.08
C VAL A 318 47.58 22.88 7.36
N SER A 319 47.53 21.68 7.95
CA SER A 319 46.88 21.43 9.24
C SER A 319 47.94 21.25 10.33
N GLY A 320 47.83 22.01 11.42
CA GLY A 320 48.64 21.82 12.63
C GLY A 320 48.05 20.74 13.55
N PRO A 321 48.84 20.19 14.50
CA PRO A 321 48.36 19.15 15.40
C PRO A 321 47.27 19.67 16.35
N PRO A 322 46.36 18.79 16.82
CA PRO A 322 45.31 19.17 17.76
C PRO A 322 45.91 19.66 19.08
N VAL A 323 45.37 20.77 19.59
CA VAL A 323 45.81 21.39 20.85
C VAL A 323 45.09 20.72 22.01
N ASP A 324 45.57 19.53 22.38
CA ASP A 324 45.34 18.92 23.68
C ASP A 324 46.61 18.17 24.07
N ASP A 325 47.62 18.93 24.53
CA ASP A 325 48.28 18.65 25.81
C ASP A 325 49.28 19.77 26.15
N LEU A 326 49.22 20.16 27.42
CA LEU A 326 50.04 21.17 28.05
C LEU A 326 51.54 20.81 28.05
N LYS A 327 52.35 21.82 27.70
CA LYS A 327 53.76 22.07 28.11
C LYS A 327 54.80 21.00 27.78
N VAL A 328 55.83 21.39 27.01
CA VAL A 328 57.23 21.31 27.47
C VAL A 328 58.03 22.48 26.88
N ASP A 329 58.82 23.10 27.75
CA ASP A 329 59.75 24.21 27.51
C ASP A 329 60.84 23.89 26.47
N PHE A 330 61.12 24.88 25.61
CA PHE A 330 62.42 25.56 25.37
C PHE A 330 62.40 26.28 24.01
#